data_AF-A0AAN9YKF1-F1
#
_entry.id   AF-A0AAN9YKF1-F1
#
_cell.length_a   1.000
_cell.length_b   1.000
_cell.length_c   1.000
_cell.angle_alpha   90.00
_cell.angle_beta   90.00
_cell.angle_gamma   90.00
#
_symmetry.space_group_name_H-M   'P 1'
#
loop_
_entity.id
_entity.type
_entity.pdbx_description
1 polymer ?
#
loop_
_entity_poly.entity_id
_entity_poly.type
_entity_poly.pdbx_seq_one_letter_code
_entity_poly.pdbx_strand_id
1 'polypeptide(L)'
;MNAHGLEFVVPDEMISVAVAALEKSNLRPCPGPWTCIVTGNHTPSPPPAFHMHIGLTNVYVSIRAHSGTLGFAPPPTDLDFEAELHGMPDAHYTLASNRSLLARPLRSLGRVRGQGAFSRKGPPVRVPLSHVMLEAYIRLASAHRYEYGSFYRSMMTYVQEHVDQDGLLDDTKLSGPCRTFWLGLKAGRRRVRDLVDEFQLALSDADADADADADSGLGISSEAFDGEGSIDGVFQ
;
A
#
# COMPACT_ATOMS: atom_id res chain seq x y z
N MET A 1 22.44 -10.61 -8.79
CA MET A 1 22.86 -9.40 -8.04
C MET A 1 21.64 -8.91 -7.29
N ASN A 2 21.74 -8.65 -5.98
CA ASN A 2 20.61 -8.13 -5.23
C ASN A 2 20.57 -6.61 -5.41
N ALA A 3 19.49 -6.09 -5.97
CA ALA A 3 19.22 -4.66 -6.02
C ALA A 3 18.79 -4.21 -4.62
N HIS A 4 19.27 -3.05 -4.17
CA HIS A 4 18.83 -2.44 -2.92
C HIS A 4 18.26 -1.08 -3.26
N GLY A 5 17.02 -0.79 -2.89
CA GLY A 5 16.38 0.46 -3.27
C GLY A 5 15.50 1.02 -2.17
N LEU A 6 15.25 2.31 -2.26
CA LEU A 6 14.20 2.99 -1.49
C LEU A 6 13.01 3.21 -2.42
N GLU A 7 11.88 2.61 -2.09
CA GLU A 7 10.64 2.79 -2.83
C GLU A 7 9.74 3.78 -2.08
N PHE A 8 9.41 4.89 -2.73
CA PHE A 8 8.42 5.85 -2.24
C PHE A 8 7.10 5.60 -2.97
N VAL A 9 6.05 5.41 -2.19
CA VAL A 9 4.68 5.40 -2.69
C VAL A 9 4.12 6.80 -2.49
N VAL A 10 3.65 7.43 -3.56
CA VAL A 10 3.14 8.81 -3.53
C VAL A 10 1.72 8.87 -4.07
N PRO A 11 0.86 9.78 -3.56
CA PRO A 11 -0.43 10.05 -4.17
C PRO A 11 -0.27 10.32 -5.66
N ASP A 12 -1.19 9.81 -6.46
CA ASP A 12 -1.08 9.79 -7.91
C ASP A 12 -0.95 11.21 -8.49
N GLU A 13 -1.70 12.16 -7.95
CA GLU A 13 -1.68 13.58 -8.29
C GLU A 13 -0.36 14.28 -7.94
N MET A 14 0.43 13.70 -7.02
CA MET A 14 1.71 14.24 -6.55
C MET A 14 2.92 13.63 -7.26
N ILE A 15 2.73 12.67 -8.19
CA ILE A 15 3.84 12.00 -8.89
C ILE A 15 4.74 13.02 -9.61
N SER A 16 4.16 13.96 -10.36
CA SER A 16 4.93 14.96 -11.12
C SER A 16 5.81 15.83 -10.21
N VAL A 17 5.27 16.23 -9.05
CA VAL A 17 5.99 17.00 -8.03
C VAL A 17 7.14 16.18 -7.43
N ALA A 18 6.88 14.91 -7.10
CA ALA A 18 7.89 14.00 -6.55
C ALA A 18 9.03 13.72 -7.54
N VAL A 19 8.71 13.54 -8.83
CA VAL A 19 9.70 13.39 -9.91
C VAL A 19 10.58 14.63 -10.00
N ALA A 20 9.98 15.81 -10.07
CA ALA A 20 10.73 17.07 -10.15
C ALA A 20 11.61 17.30 -8.90
N ALA A 21 11.19 16.82 -7.72
CA ALA A 21 12.00 16.87 -6.51
C ALA A 21 13.21 15.94 -6.57
N LEU A 22 13.05 14.72 -7.09
CA LEU A 22 14.17 13.78 -7.30
C LEU A 22 15.14 14.29 -8.36
N GLU A 23 14.67 14.87 -9.46
CA GLU A 23 15.53 15.41 -10.52
C GLU A 23 16.43 16.56 -10.05
N LYS A 24 15.96 17.35 -9.08
CA LYS A 24 16.75 18.43 -8.44
C LYS A 24 17.73 17.92 -7.37
N SER A 25 17.72 16.64 -7.07
CA SER A 25 18.63 16.04 -6.11
C SER A 25 19.99 15.70 -6.73
N ASN A 26 20.94 15.26 -5.91
CA ASN A 26 22.26 14.82 -6.38
C ASN A 26 22.27 13.36 -6.89
N LEU A 27 21.11 12.80 -7.23
CA LEU A 27 20.97 11.44 -7.77
C LEU A 27 21.29 11.43 -9.26
N ARG A 28 21.65 10.24 -9.77
CA ARG A 28 21.95 10.05 -11.20
C ARG A 28 20.71 9.56 -11.95
N PRO A 29 20.46 10.05 -13.17
CA PRO A 29 19.44 9.49 -14.03
C PRO A 29 19.65 7.99 -14.28
N CYS A 30 18.55 7.28 -14.56
CA CYS A 30 18.61 5.89 -15.00
C CYS A 30 19.50 5.75 -16.24
N PRO A 31 20.43 4.78 -16.28
CA PRO A 31 21.26 4.53 -17.47
C PRO A 31 20.47 3.90 -18.64
N GLY A 32 19.19 3.57 -18.42
CA GLY A 32 18.28 2.98 -19.41
C GLY A 32 18.00 1.49 -19.15
N PRO A 33 16.98 0.93 -19.82
CA PRO A 33 16.45 -0.41 -19.54
C PRO A 33 17.45 -1.54 -19.85
N TRP A 34 18.38 -1.33 -20.77
CA TRP A 34 19.38 -2.35 -21.12
C TRP A 34 20.43 -2.59 -20.04
N THR A 35 20.66 -1.58 -19.19
CA THR A 35 21.69 -1.58 -18.15
C THR A 35 21.11 -1.54 -16.75
N CYS A 36 19.89 -1.04 -16.59
CA CYS A 36 19.24 -0.89 -15.31
C CYS A 36 18.48 -2.16 -14.92
N ILE A 37 18.78 -2.69 -13.74
CA ILE A 37 18.08 -3.84 -13.16
C ILE A 37 16.65 -3.52 -12.66
N VAL A 38 16.27 -2.24 -12.59
CA VAL A 38 14.97 -1.76 -12.11
C VAL A 38 13.95 -1.63 -13.25
N THR A 39 14.41 -1.32 -14.47
CA THR A 39 13.56 -1.15 -15.67
C THR A 39 13.90 -2.07 -16.82
N GLY A 40 14.80 -3.03 -16.62
CA GLY A 40 15.14 -4.01 -17.64
C GLY A 40 14.01 -4.99 -17.94
N ASN A 41 14.06 -5.61 -19.12
CA ASN A 41 13.02 -6.52 -19.63
C ASN A 41 12.79 -7.79 -18.78
N HIS A 42 13.64 -8.04 -17.79
CA HIS A 42 13.59 -9.22 -16.92
C HIS A 42 13.46 -8.82 -15.44
N THR A 43 12.89 -7.65 -15.14
CA THR A 43 12.66 -7.24 -13.75
C THR A 43 11.67 -8.20 -13.09
N PRO A 44 11.93 -8.63 -11.84
CA PRO A 44 11.00 -9.51 -11.14
C PRO A 44 9.74 -8.77 -10.68
N SER A 45 9.77 -7.42 -10.63
CA SER A 45 8.68 -6.57 -10.18
C SER A 45 8.22 -5.60 -11.27
N PRO A 46 6.99 -5.06 -11.16
CA PRO A 46 6.51 -4.05 -12.09
C PRO A 46 7.43 -2.80 -12.06
N PRO A 47 7.63 -2.15 -13.21
CA PRO A 47 8.43 -0.94 -13.28
C PRO A 47 7.83 0.16 -12.39
N PRO A 48 8.64 0.96 -11.71
CA PRO A 48 8.16 2.14 -11.00
C PRO A 48 7.73 3.24 -12.00
N ALA A 49 6.94 4.21 -11.53
CA ALA A 49 6.58 5.38 -12.33
C ALA A 49 7.82 6.22 -12.70
N PHE A 50 8.78 6.28 -11.80
CA PHE A 50 10.07 6.94 -12.01
C PHE A 50 11.13 6.37 -11.08
N HIS A 51 12.41 6.41 -11.45
CA HIS A 51 13.50 6.09 -10.54
C HIS A 51 14.83 6.76 -10.94
N MET A 52 15.71 6.92 -9.96
CA MET A 52 17.07 7.44 -10.11
C MET A 52 18.06 6.61 -9.28
N HIS A 53 19.35 6.75 -9.52
CA HIS A 53 20.40 5.95 -8.90
C HIS A 53 21.25 6.73 -7.91
N ILE A 54 21.66 6.06 -6.83
CA ILE A 54 22.62 6.59 -5.86
C ILE A 54 24.04 6.22 -6.32
N GLY A 55 24.76 7.20 -6.87
CA GLY A 55 26.14 7.03 -7.33
C GLY A 55 26.29 6.06 -8.51
N LEU A 56 27.36 5.26 -8.51
CA LEU A 56 27.64 4.22 -9.53
C LEU A 56 27.15 2.82 -9.09
N THR A 57 26.34 2.75 -8.03
CA THR A 57 25.94 1.47 -7.43
C THR A 57 24.58 1.00 -7.97
N ASN A 58 24.26 -0.27 -7.72
CA ASN A 58 22.92 -0.83 -7.94
C ASN A 58 21.90 -0.36 -6.88
N VAL A 59 22.15 0.78 -6.24
CA VAL A 59 21.23 1.39 -5.29
C VAL A 59 20.40 2.46 -5.98
N TYR A 60 19.08 2.40 -5.80
CA TYR A 60 18.15 3.29 -6.49
C TYR A 60 17.10 3.87 -5.54
N VAL A 61 16.49 4.96 -5.98
CA VAL A 61 15.31 5.56 -5.38
C VAL A 61 14.23 5.53 -6.45
N SER A 62 13.07 4.97 -6.12
CA SER A 62 11.95 4.86 -7.06
C SER A 62 10.67 5.44 -6.49
N ILE A 63 9.83 5.95 -7.39
CA ILE A 63 8.49 6.46 -7.11
C ILE A 63 7.47 5.48 -7.71
N ARG A 64 6.49 5.08 -6.90
CA ARG A 64 5.32 4.31 -7.33
C ARG A 64 4.05 5.11 -7.06
N ALA A 65 3.08 4.96 -7.96
CA ALA A 65 1.73 5.47 -7.74
C ALA A 65 1.10 4.75 -6.54
N HIS A 66 0.37 5.50 -5.73
CA HIS A 66 -0.33 4.98 -4.58
C HIS A 66 -1.46 4.05 -5.01
N SER A 67 -2.27 4.44 -6.00
CA SER A 67 -3.35 3.60 -6.54
C SER A 67 -2.87 2.21 -6.97
N GLY A 68 -1.70 2.14 -7.61
CA GLY A 68 -1.10 0.91 -8.11
C GLY A 68 -0.34 0.08 -7.07
N THR A 69 -0.21 0.55 -5.82
CA THR A 69 0.57 -0.15 -4.78
C THR A 69 -0.24 -0.36 -3.50
N LEU A 70 -0.87 0.70 -2.99
CA LEU A 70 -1.59 0.76 -1.73
C LEU A 70 -3.03 1.26 -1.92
N GLY A 71 -3.60 1.16 -3.11
CA GLY A 71 -4.91 1.75 -3.45
C GLY A 71 -6.10 1.30 -2.60
N PHE A 72 -5.96 0.23 -1.79
CA PHE A 72 -6.98 -0.20 -0.82
C PHE A 72 -6.92 0.57 0.51
N ALA A 73 -5.80 1.22 0.83
CA ALA A 73 -5.61 2.04 2.02
C ALA A 73 -5.62 3.51 1.59
N PRO A 74 -6.22 4.44 2.34
CA PRO A 74 -6.21 5.85 1.95
C PRO A 74 -4.77 6.38 1.82
N PRO A 75 -4.49 7.30 0.88
CA PRO A 75 -3.19 7.98 0.83
C PRO A 75 -3.01 8.83 2.11
N PRO A 76 -1.78 8.91 2.67
CA PRO A 76 -1.54 9.75 3.84
C PRO A 76 -1.77 11.22 3.49
N THR A 77 -2.52 11.94 4.33
CA THR A 77 -2.73 13.39 4.21
C THR A 77 -1.91 14.18 5.23
N ASP A 78 -1.80 15.49 5.01
CA ASP A 78 -1.15 16.42 5.96
C ASP A 78 -1.88 16.46 7.31
N LEU A 79 -3.21 16.29 7.32
CA LEU A 79 -4.00 16.25 8.56
C LEU A 79 -3.67 15.02 9.41
N ASP A 80 -3.46 13.88 8.75
CA ASP A 80 -3.03 12.67 9.43
C ASP A 80 -1.67 12.90 10.08
N PHE A 81 -0.81 13.73 9.47
CA PHE A 81 0.55 14.00 9.98
C PHE A 81 0.53 14.71 11.34
N GLU A 82 -0.30 15.75 11.45
CA GLU A 82 -0.52 16.45 12.71
C GLU A 82 -1.15 15.54 13.77
N ALA A 83 -2.15 14.73 13.38
CA ALA A 83 -2.80 13.80 14.30
C ALA A 83 -1.80 12.79 14.91
N GLU A 84 -0.90 12.24 14.08
CA GLU A 84 0.11 11.27 14.54
C GLU A 84 1.21 11.92 15.39
N LEU A 85 1.60 13.17 15.09
CA LEU A 85 2.45 13.98 15.97
C LEU A 85 1.82 14.19 17.36
N HIS A 86 0.49 14.31 17.41
CA HIS A 86 -0.28 14.39 18.65
C HIS A 86 -0.56 13.03 19.29
N GLY A 87 0.01 11.94 18.76
CA GLY A 87 -0.07 10.60 19.33
C GLY A 87 -1.35 9.83 18.99
N MET A 88 -2.13 10.30 18.01
CA MET A 88 -3.28 9.55 17.50
C MET A 88 -2.77 8.44 16.55
N PRO A 89 -3.03 7.17 16.84
CA PRO A 89 -2.55 6.07 16.00
C PRO A 89 -3.34 6.01 14.70
N ASP A 90 -2.62 5.95 13.57
CA ASP A 90 -3.18 5.67 12.25
C ASP A 90 -3.34 4.15 12.06
N ALA A 91 -4.42 3.73 11.39
CA ALA A 91 -4.73 2.31 11.19
C ALA A 91 -3.89 1.64 10.10
N HIS A 92 -3.25 2.42 9.23
CA HIS A 92 -2.56 1.97 8.02
C HIS A 92 -1.06 2.27 8.03
N TYR A 93 -0.65 3.40 8.62
CA TYR A 93 0.71 3.90 8.57
C TYR A 93 1.27 4.17 9.96
N THR A 94 2.59 4.28 10.03
CA THR A 94 3.27 4.90 11.17
C THR A 94 4.49 5.71 10.73
N LEU A 95 4.95 6.63 11.56
CA LEU A 95 6.22 7.31 11.37
C LEU A 95 7.38 6.32 11.32
N ALA A 96 8.22 6.43 10.30
CA ALA A 96 9.47 5.69 10.16
C ALA A 96 10.46 5.99 11.30
N SER A 97 10.24 7.05 12.08
CA SER A 97 11.02 7.38 13.28
C SER A 97 10.45 6.79 14.58
N ASN A 98 9.31 6.09 14.50
CA ASN A 98 8.62 5.50 15.64
C ASN A 98 9.35 4.24 16.13
N ARG A 99 10.15 4.40 17.18
CA ARG A 99 10.95 3.33 17.76
C ARG A 99 10.13 2.30 18.56
N SER A 100 8.92 2.61 19.02
CA SER A 100 8.17 1.60 19.79
C SER A 100 7.68 0.46 18.90
N LEU A 101 7.32 0.78 17.65
CA LEU A 101 6.87 -0.20 16.65
C LEU A 101 8.02 -0.72 15.78
N LEU A 102 9.01 0.12 15.47
CA LEU A 102 10.12 -0.24 14.57
C LEU A 102 11.40 -0.67 15.29
N ALA A 103 11.48 -0.53 16.62
CA ALA A 103 12.65 -0.98 17.38
C ALA A 103 12.28 -2.12 18.34
N ARG A 104 12.55 -3.36 17.92
CA ARG A 104 13.02 -4.50 18.77
C ARG A 104 12.99 -5.85 18.04
N PRO A 105 13.62 -6.90 18.58
CA PRO A 105 14.96 -6.99 19.19
C PRO A 105 15.90 -7.88 18.35
N LEU A 106 17.22 -7.65 18.45
CA LEU A 106 18.29 -8.51 17.92
C LEU A 106 18.28 -9.90 18.60
N ARG A 107 17.36 -10.80 18.27
CA ARG A 107 17.31 -12.14 18.85
C ARG A 107 17.16 -13.24 17.81
N SER A 108 18.10 -13.37 16.88
CA SER A 108 18.37 -14.69 16.27
C SER A 108 19.60 -14.78 15.38
N LEU A 109 20.11 -13.70 14.80
CA LEU A 109 21.24 -13.80 13.86
C LEU A 109 22.22 -12.66 14.11
N GLY A 110 23.47 -12.98 14.44
CA GLY A 110 24.57 -12.08 14.81
C GLY A 110 25.00 -11.04 13.75
N ARG A 111 24.07 -10.49 12.96
CA ARG A 111 24.24 -9.28 12.17
C ARG A 111 23.45 -8.17 12.83
N VAL A 112 24.15 -7.09 13.17
CA VAL A 112 23.53 -5.79 13.46
C VAL A 112 22.85 -5.32 12.18
N ARG A 113 21.60 -5.73 11.93
CA ARG A 113 20.72 -5.00 11.01
C ARG A 113 20.50 -3.64 11.68
N GLY A 114 20.80 -2.55 10.94
CA GLY A 114 20.95 -1.20 11.50
C GLY A 114 19.75 -0.72 12.32
N GLN A 115 19.86 0.46 12.93
CA GLN A 115 18.71 1.11 13.56
C GLN A 115 17.66 1.36 12.46
N GLY A 116 16.67 0.47 12.33
CA GLY A 116 15.66 0.49 11.26
C GLY A 116 14.70 1.68 11.32
N ALA A 117 14.88 2.57 12.29
CA ALA A 117 14.10 3.80 12.43
C ALA A 117 14.87 5.01 11.91
N PHE A 118 14.18 5.84 11.14
CA PHE A 118 14.68 7.12 10.67
C PHE A 118 15.00 8.05 11.85
N SER A 119 15.93 8.97 11.63
CA SER A 119 16.20 10.04 12.59
C SER A 119 14.95 10.91 12.76
N ARG A 120 14.66 11.30 14.01
CA ARG A 120 13.61 12.29 14.32
C ARG A 120 13.95 13.72 13.86
N LYS A 121 15.21 13.97 13.45
CA LYS A 121 15.69 15.29 13.04
C LYS A 121 15.51 15.60 11.55
N GLY A 122 14.87 14.72 10.79
CA GLY A 122 14.65 14.87 9.35
C GLY A 122 13.18 15.10 8.99
N PRO A 123 12.88 15.30 7.69
CA PRO A 123 11.51 15.28 7.21
C PRO A 123 10.83 13.99 7.64
N PRO A 124 9.56 14.07 8.05
CA PRO A 124 8.82 12.88 8.42
C PRO A 124 8.65 11.95 7.23
N VAL A 125 8.86 10.67 7.47
CA VAL A 125 8.59 9.60 6.51
C VAL A 125 7.60 8.67 7.16
N ARG A 126 6.57 8.28 6.41
CA ARG A 126 5.60 7.27 6.83
C ARG A 126 5.93 5.94 6.19
N VAL A 127 5.68 4.87 6.94
CA VAL A 127 5.79 3.50 6.46
C VAL A 127 4.46 2.81 6.72
N PRO A 128 3.97 1.95 5.81
CA PRO A 128 2.79 1.16 6.08
C PRO A 128 3.06 0.17 7.21
N LEU A 129 2.04 -0.11 8.01
CA LEU A 129 2.08 -1.13 9.04
C LEU A 129 2.22 -2.53 8.41
N SER A 130 2.75 -3.50 9.17
CA SER A 130 3.04 -4.84 8.67
C SER A 130 1.84 -5.53 8.01
N HIS A 131 0.65 -5.39 8.58
CA HIS A 131 -0.59 -5.98 8.03
C HIS A 131 -1.00 -5.30 6.73
N VAL A 132 -0.82 -3.99 6.60
CA VAL A 132 -1.06 -3.25 5.35
C VAL A 132 -0.06 -3.65 4.27
N MET A 133 1.22 -3.79 4.60
CA MET A 133 2.23 -4.29 3.67
C MET A 133 1.88 -5.69 3.15
N LEU A 134 1.47 -6.59 4.05
CA LEU A 134 1.07 -7.94 3.67
C LEU A 134 -0.17 -7.93 2.76
N GLU A 135 -1.19 -7.15 3.12
CA GLU A 135 -2.41 -7.01 2.31
C GLU A 135 -2.09 -6.47 0.90
N ALA A 136 -1.20 -5.48 0.80
CA ALA A 136 -0.70 -4.98 -0.47
C ALA A 136 -0.08 -6.11 -1.31
N TYR A 137 0.80 -6.93 -0.72
CA TYR A 137 1.43 -8.04 -1.45
C TYR A 137 0.44 -9.13 -1.88
N ILE A 138 -0.57 -9.45 -1.07
CA ILE A 138 -1.62 -10.41 -1.44
C ILE A 138 -2.41 -9.88 -2.65
N ARG A 139 -2.86 -8.62 -2.59
CA ARG A 139 -3.60 -7.97 -3.68
C ARG A 139 -2.77 -7.87 -4.95
N LEU A 140 -1.50 -7.47 -4.85
CA LEU A 140 -0.59 -7.37 -6.00
C LEU A 140 -0.22 -8.75 -6.58
N ALA A 141 -0.05 -9.78 -5.75
CA ALA A 141 0.15 -11.15 -6.22
C ALA A 141 -1.04 -11.68 -7.00
N SER A 142 -2.26 -11.26 -6.62
CA SER A 142 -3.49 -11.58 -7.33
C SER A 142 -3.60 -10.79 -8.64
N ALA A 143 -3.42 -9.47 -8.60
CA ALA A 143 -3.54 -8.59 -9.77
C ALA A 143 -2.48 -8.88 -10.84
N HIS A 144 -1.24 -9.20 -10.43
CA HIS A 144 -0.12 -9.50 -11.31
C HIS A 144 0.27 -10.97 -11.31
N ARG A 145 -0.73 -11.87 -11.23
CA ARG A 145 -0.54 -13.31 -11.03
C ARG A 145 0.51 -13.96 -11.93
N TYR A 146 0.58 -13.55 -13.20
CA TYR A 146 1.41 -14.19 -14.22
C TYR A 146 2.77 -13.50 -14.38
N GLU A 147 2.80 -12.19 -14.48
CA GLU A 147 4.01 -11.41 -14.79
C GLU A 147 4.91 -11.26 -13.57
N TYR A 148 4.33 -10.87 -12.42
CA TYR A 148 5.08 -10.48 -11.23
C TYR A 148 4.65 -11.22 -9.95
N GLY A 149 3.72 -12.16 -10.08
CA GLY A 149 3.16 -12.89 -8.94
C GLY A 149 4.21 -13.68 -8.16
N SER A 150 5.26 -14.16 -8.82
CA SER A 150 6.39 -14.85 -8.16
C SER A 150 7.17 -13.91 -7.23
N PHE A 151 7.34 -12.65 -7.62
CA PHE A 151 8.00 -11.63 -6.79
C PHE A 151 7.16 -11.30 -5.56
N TYR A 152 5.88 -11.00 -5.73
CA TYR A 152 5.00 -10.72 -4.59
C TYR A 152 4.84 -11.92 -3.66
N ARG A 153 4.82 -13.15 -4.19
CA ARG A 153 4.89 -14.37 -3.37
C ARG A 153 6.18 -14.47 -2.57
N SER A 154 7.32 -14.13 -3.17
CA SER A 154 8.60 -14.08 -2.46
C SER A 154 8.59 -13.04 -1.34
N MET A 155 7.93 -11.89 -1.55
CA MET A 155 7.74 -10.87 -0.50
C MET A 155 6.84 -11.38 0.63
N MET A 156 5.78 -12.13 0.32
CA MET A 156 4.94 -12.78 1.34
C MET A 156 5.72 -13.82 2.15
N THR A 157 6.59 -14.62 1.52
CA THR A 157 7.50 -15.53 2.23
C THR A 157 8.45 -14.76 3.15
N TYR A 158 9.00 -13.62 2.70
CA TYR A 158 9.81 -12.76 3.55
C TYR A 158 9.03 -12.26 4.78
N VAL A 159 7.78 -11.83 4.61
CA VAL A 159 6.89 -11.45 5.72
C VAL A 159 6.69 -12.62 6.67
N GLN A 160 6.43 -13.82 6.16
CA GLN A 160 6.26 -15.02 6.98
C GLN A 160 7.51 -15.33 7.82
N GLU A 161 8.70 -15.30 7.20
CA GLU A 161 9.96 -15.70 7.81
C GLU A 161 10.54 -14.65 8.78
N HIS A 162 10.25 -13.37 8.58
CA HIS A 162 10.93 -12.29 9.30
C HIS A 162 10.03 -11.28 9.99
N VAL A 163 8.74 -11.23 9.66
CA VAL A 163 7.80 -10.28 10.28
C VAL A 163 6.82 -11.02 11.16
N ASP A 164 6.20 -12.08 10.64
CA ASP A 164 5.26 -12.94 11.37
C ASP A 164 5.98 -13.75 12.46
N GLN A 165 7.07 -14.45 12.11
CA GLN A 165 7.85 -15.22 13.09
C GLN A 165 8.43 -14.37 14.23
N ASP A 166 8.73 -13.10 13.99
CA ASP A 166 9.25 -12.16 14.98
C ASP A 166 8.13 -11.50 15.82
N GLY A 167 6.85 -11.84 15.56
CA GLY A 167 5.68 -11.31 16.27
C GLY A 167 5.34 -9.87 15.90
N LEU A 168 5.78 -9.39 14.73
CA LEU A 168 5.58 -8.03 14.23
C LEU A 168 4.37 -7.91 13.30
N LEU A 169 3.73 -9.04 12.95
CA LEU A 169 2.51 -9.09 12.17
C LEU A 169 1.31 -9.36 13.08
N ASP A 170 0.31 -8.50 13.00
CA ASP A 170 -1.02 -8.74 13.58
C ASP A 170 -1.96 -9.18 12.45
N ASP A 171 -2.11 -10.49 12.26
CA ASP A 171 -2.93 -11.05 11.18
C ASP A 171 -4.45 -10.89 11.42
N THR A 172 -4.86 -10.46 12.62
CA THR A 172 -6.26 -10.17 12.94
C THR A 172 -6.75 -8.87 12.30
N LYS A 173 -5.81 -7.99 11.91
CA LYS A 173 -6.07 -6.71 11.25
C LYS A 173 -6.15 -6.79 9.72
N LEU A 174 -5.90 -7.96 9.14
CA LEU A 174 -6.09 -8.18 7.71
C LEU A 174 -7.59 -8.16 7.37
N SER A 175 -7.95 -7.64 6.19
CA SER A 175 -9.31 -7.77 5.67
C SER A 175 -9.73 -9.24 5.57
N GLY A 176 -11.04 -9.53 5.65
CA GLY A 176 -11.56 -10.90 5.65
C GLY A 176 -11.01 -11.79 4.52
N PRO A 177 -11.06 -11.35 3.25
CA PRO A 177 -10.47 -12.08 2.13
C PRO A 177 -8.95 -12.29 2.28
N CYS A 178 -8.20 -11.25 2.65
CA CYS A 178 -6.75 -11.33 2.80
C CYS A 178 -6.34 -12.24 3.96
N ARG A 179 -7.07 -12.19 5.07
CA ARG A 179 -6.86 -13.05 6.24
C ARG A 179 -7.08 -14.52 5.88
N THR A 180 -8.16 -14.82 5.17
CA THR A 180 -8.48 -16.18 4.72
C THR A 180 -7.38 -16.71 3.79
N PHE A 181 -6.95 -15.90 2.83
CA PHE A 181 -5.84 -16.22 1.94
C PHE A 181 -4.54 -16.49 2.72
N TRP A 182 -4.18 -15.59 3.65
CA TRP A 182 -2.95 -15.68 4.44
C TRP A 182 -2.90 -16.92 5.32
N LEU A 183 -3.99 -17.23 6.02
CA LEU A 183 -4.09 -18.44 6.85
C LEU A 183 -4.03 -19.71 5.99
N GLY A 184 -4.67 -19.70 4.81
CA GLY A 184 -4.59 -20.79 3.85
C GLY A 184 -3.15 -21.02 3.34
N LEU A 185 -2.43 -19.92 3.06
CA LEU A 185 -1.03 -19.96 2.67
C LEU A 185 -0.14 -20.55 3.79
N LYS A 186 -0.29 -20.05 5.02
CA LYS A 186 0.45 -20.53 6.21
C LYS A 186 0.22 -22.01 6.49
N ALA A 187 -1.01 -22.51 6.28
CA ALA A 187 -1.32 -23.91 6.48
C ALA A 187 -0.56 -24.83 5.50
N GLY A 188 -0.18 -24.34 4.31
CA GLY A 188 0.60 -25.08 3.31
C GLY A 188 -0.11 -26.30 2.69
N ARG A 189 -1.40 -26.50 2.98
CA ARG A 189 -2.18 -27.68 2.53
C ARG A 189 -2.84 -27.48 1.17
N ARG A 190 -2.93 -26.25 0.70
CA ARG A 190 -3.68 -25.86 -0.51
C ARG A 190 -2.72 -25.32 -1.55
N ARG A 191 -3.03 -25.53 -2.83
CA ARG A 191 -2.22 -24.96 -3.91
C ARG A 191 -2.44 -23.45 -3.92
N VAL A 192 -1.36 -22.68 -4.08
CA VAL A 192 -1.42 -21.21 -4.14
C VAL A 192 -2.36 -20.73 -5.25
N ARG A 193 -2.45 -21.48 -6.35
CA ARG A 193 -3.41 -21.24 -7.44
C ARG A 193 -4.85 -21.19 -6.92
N ASP A 194 -5.27 -22.21 -6.18
CA ASP A 194 -6.64 -22.32 -5.67
C ASP A 194 -6.94 -21.20 -4.66
N LEU A 195 -5.95 -20.81 -3.85
CA LEU A 195 -6.06 -19.69 -2.93
C LEU A 195 -6.25 -18.35 -3.66
N VAL A 196 -5.50 -18.11 -4.75
CA VAL A 196 -5.65 -16.88 -5.56
C VAL A 196 -7.01 -16.83 -6.23
N ASP A 197 -7.49 -17.96 -6.77
CA ASP A 197 -8.79 -18.04 -7.45
C ASP A 197 -9.93 -17.70 -6.47
N GLU A 198 -9.92 -18.26 -5.26
CA GLU A 198 -10.90 -17.94 -4.21
C GLU A 198 -10.80 -16.50 -3.71
N PHE A 199 -9.59 -15.97 -3.59
CA PHE A 199 -9.37 -14.59 -3.18
C PHE A 199 -9.94 -13.60 -4.21
N GLN A 200 -9.75 -13.84 -5.50
CA GLN A 200 -10.31 -13.01 -6.56
C GLN A 200 -11.84 -13.02 -6.52
N LEU A 201 -12.46 -14.20 -6.33
CA LEU A 201 -13.90 -14.32 -6.18
C LEU A 201 -14.41 -13.51 -4.98
N ALA A 202 -13.77 -13.67 -3.82
CA ALA A 202 -14.15 -12.97 -2.60
C ALA A 202 -14.01 -11.44 -2.70
N LEU A 203 -13.07 -10.92 -3.50
CA LEU A 203 -12.98 -9.49 -3.77
C LEU A 203 -14.14 -8.99 -4.63
N SER A 204 -14.50 -9.74 -5.68
CA SER A 204 -15.61 -9.38 -6.55
C SER A 204 -16.95 -9.39 -5.82
N ASP A 205 -17.17 -10.34 -4.92
CA ASP A 205 -18.39 -10.39 -4.10
C ASP A 205 -18.48 -9.20 -3.14
N ALA A 206 -17.35 -8.81 -2.53
CA ALA A 206 -17.29 -7.66 -1.63
C ALA A 206 -17.57 -6.33 -2.34
N ASP A 207 -17.12 -6.18 -3.58
CA ASP A 207 -17.41 -4.99 -4.40
C ASP A 207 -18.90 -4.93 -4.79
N ALA A 208 -19.51 -6.07 -5.10
CA ALA A 208 -20.94 -6.15 -5.47
C ALA A 208 -21.88 -5.82 -4.30
N ASP A 209 -21.54 -6.25 -3.08
CA ASP A 209 -22.32 -5.92 -1.87
C ASP A 209 -22.24 -4.43 -1.53
N ALA A 210 -21.06 -3.80 -1.73
CA ALA A 210 -20.88 -2.37 -1.48
C ALA A 210 -21.72 -1.49 -2.43
N ASP A 211 -21.87 -1.90 -3.69
CA ASP A 211 -22.69 -1.18 -4.68
C ASP A 211 -24.20 -1.34 -4.41
N ALA A 212 -24.64 -2.51 -3.92
CA ALA A 212 -26.04 -2.76 -3.58
C ALA A 212 -26.53 -1.93 -2.39
N ASP A 213 -25.67 -1.73 -1.38
CA ASP A 213 -25.99 -0.91 -0.21
C ASP A 213 -26.07 0.59 -0.56
N ALA A 214 -25.30 1.06 -1.54
CA ALA A 214 -25.32 2.45 -2.00
C ALA A 214 -26.63 2.84 -2.74
N ASP A 215 -27.28 1.89 -3.43
CA ASP A 215 -28.53 2.12 -4.17
C ASP A 215 -29.78 2.13 -3.27
N SER A 216 -29.71 1.52 -2.08
CA SER A 216 -30.83 1.49 -1.13
C SER A 216 -31.02 2.78 -0.30
N GLY A 217 -30.09 3.74 -0.40
CA GLY A 217 -30.06 4.97 0.40
C GLY A 217 -30.88 6.17 -0.11
N LEU A 218 -31.51 6.08 -1.29
CA LEU A 218 -32.36 7.14 -1.86
C LEU A 218 -33.87 6.81 -1.72
N GLY A 219 -34.28 6.41 -0.52
CA GLY A 219 -35.70 6.37 -0.14
C GLY A 219 -36.22 7.79 0.15
N ILE A 220 -36.51 8.56 -0.90
CA ILE A 220 -37.25 9.83 -0.75
C ILE A 220 -38.67 9.49 -0.30
N SER A 221 -38.97 9.76 0.97
CA SER A 221 -40.32 9.74 1.51
C SER A 221 -41.19 10.76 0.77
N SER A 222 -42.07 10.28 -0.11
CA SER A 222 -43.16 11.10 -0.65
C SER A 222 -44.28 11.16 0.37
N GLU A 223 -44.16 12.01 1.37
CA GLU A 223 -45.34 12.42 2.14
C GLU A 223 -46.13 13.45 1.35
N ALA A 224 -47.39 13.10 1.13
CA ALA A 224 -48.40 13.85 0.43
C ALA A 224 -48.61 15.24 1.07
N PHE A 225 -48.62 16.28 0.24
CA PHE A 225 -49.09 17.61 0.63
C PHE A 225 -50.32 17.94 -0.22
N ASP A 226 -51.48 17.48 0.24
CA ASP A 226 -52.78 18.03 -0.17
C ASP A 226 -53.00 19.35 0.58
N GLY A 227 -53.28 20.43 -0.13
CA GLY A 227 -53.57 21.72 0.49
C GLY A 227 -53.82 22.83 -0.51
N GLU A 228 -55.09 22.95 -0.92
CA GLU A 228 -55.65 24.03 -1.71
C GLU A 228 -55.35 25.42 -1.14
N GLY A 229 -55.14 26.40 -2.03
CA GLY A 229 -54.86 27.78 -1.62
C GLY A 229 -54.87 28.77 -2.77
N SER A 230 -56.06 29.03 -3.31
CA SER A 230 -56.42 30.16 -4.17
C SER A 230 -55.88 31.50 -3.64
N ILE A 231 -55.29 32.33 -4.52
CA ILE A 231 -55.51 33.78 -4.55
C ILE A 231 -55.21 34.37 -5.93
N ASP A 232 -56.15 35.20 -6.36
CA ASP A 232 -56.19 36.00 -7.58
C ASP A 232 -55.05 37.03 -7.69
N GLY A 233 -54.70 37.34 -8.94
CA GLY A 233 -54.90 38.71 -9.43
C GLY A 233 -53.79 39.77 -9.27
N VAL A 234 -53.40 40.27 -10.44
CA VAL A 234 -53.12 41.68 -10.77
C VAL A 234 -51.84 42.34 -10.21
N PHE A 235 -50.84 42.60 -11.06
CA PHE A 235 -50.62 43.86 -11.80
C PHE A 235 -49.25 43.84 -12.51
N GLN A 236 -49.26 44.47 -13.69
CA GLN A 236 -48.19 45.04 -14.54
C GLN A 236 -46.72 44.90 -14.13
#